data_AF-A0A6B3P445-F1
#
_entry.id   AF-A0A6B3P445-F1
#
_cell.length_a   1.000
_cell.length_b   1.000
_cell.length_c   1.000
_cell.angle_alpha   90.00
_cell.angle_beta   90.00
_cell.angle_gamma   90.00
#
_symmetry.space_group_name_H-M   'P 1'
#
loop_
_entity.id
_entity.type
_entity.pdbx_description
1 polymer ?
#
loop_
_entity_poly.entity_id
_entity_poly.type
_entity_poly.pdbx_seq_one_letter_code
_entity_poly.pdbx_strand_id
1 'polypeptide(L)'
;MSRKKTSSSICLSEEGIKKVNIARIKKSWKKTQKEWYESAFVSISTLKCFMSSTSISPDSFKKLSEVVGIEDWHSLVNWPLSQSFTQKKSKFKAGVGITGIFTSDKKLEVEIALEYLKQLLINCKFVILFLKNFSIFS
;
A
#
# COMPACT_ATOMS: atom_id res chain seq x y z
N MET A 1 -29.68 -7.52 19.31
CA MET A 1 -28.41 -6.78 19.09
C MET A 1 -27.86 -7.13 17.71
N SER A 2 -28.09 -6.30 16.70
CA SER A 2 -27.52 -6.52 15.35
C SER A 2 -26.11 -5.92 15.28
N ARG A 3 -25.09 -6.76 15.15
CA ARG A 3 -23.75 -6.30 14.74
C ARG A 3 -23.77 -6.06 13.24
N LYS A 4 -23.56 -4.80 12.83
CA LYS A 4 -23.34 -4.42 11.43
C LYS A 4 -22.14 -5.20 10.90
N LYS A 5 -22.37 -6.13 9.96
CA LYS A 5 -21.32 -6.90 9.28
C LYS A 5 -20.91 -6.14 8.03
N THR A 6 -19.99 -5.19 8.16
CA THR A 6 -19.21 -4.72 7.03
C THR A 6 -18.15 -5.77 6.73
N SER A 7 -18.39 -6.64 5.74
CA SER A 7 -17.39 -7.60 5.27
C SER A 7 -16.31 -6.88 4.45
N SER A 8 -15.54 -6.01 5.10
CA SER A 8 -14.34 -5.43 4.51
C SER A 8 -13.30 -6.54 4.44
N SER A 9 -13.25 -7.25 3.33
CA SER A 9 -12.25 -8.29 3.09
C SER A 9 -10.89 -7.66 2.83
N ILE A 10 -9.83 -8.19 3.44
CA ILE A 10 -8.46 -7.65 3.35
C ILE A 10 -7.48 -8.72 2.84
N CYS A 11 -6.39 -8.29 2.21
CA CYS A 11 -5.34 -9.17 1.69
C CYS A 11 -3.95 -8.67 2.04
N LEU A 12 -2.95 -9.55 1.93
CA LEU A 12 -1.55 -9.21 2.18
C LEU A 12 -0.99 -8.31 1.06
N SER A 13 -0.24 -7.29 1.46
CA SER A 13 0.65 -6.54 0.56
C SER A 13 1.86 -7.42 0.15
N GLU A 14 2.56 -7.04 -0.92
CA GLU A 14 3.75 -7.78 -1.36
C GLU A 14 4.83 -7.84 -0.26
N GLU A 15 5.01 -6.74 0.48
CA GLU A 15 5.89 -6.68 1.64
C GLU A 15 5.37 -7.55 2.80
N GLY A 16 4.04 -7.54 3.01
CA GLY A 16 3.37 -8.39 3.99
C GLY A 16 3.66 -9.87 3.76
N ILE A 17 3.60 -10.34 2.50
CA ILE A 17 3.96 -11.72 2.13
C ILE A 17 5.41 -12.04 2.51
N LYS A 18 6.36 -11.12 2.28
CA LYS A 18 7.77 -11.31 2.63
C LYS A 18 7.95 -11.43 4.14
N LYS A 19 7.35 -10.53 4.92
CA LYS A 19 7.38 -10.55 6.39
C LYS A 19 6.80 -11.85 6.96
N VAL A 20 5.62 -12.25 6.48
CA VAL A 20 4.96 -13.50 6.89
C VAL A 20 5.83 -14.72 6.53
N ASN A 21 6.44 -14.75 5.34
CA ASN A 21 7.33 -15.84 4.97
C ASN A 21 8.56 -15.93 5.88
N ILE A 22 9.20 -14.81 6.21
CA ILE A 22 10.34 -14.78 7.13
C ILE A 22 9.92 -15.33 8.51
N ALA A 23 8.80 -14.84 9.05
CA ALA A 23 8.32 -15.26 10.35
C ALA A 23 7.94 -16.76 10.38
N ARG A 24 7.31 -17.27 9.31
CA ARG A 24 7.02 -18.70 9.12
C ARG A 24 8.29 -19.54 9.08
N ILE A 25 9.30 -19.10 8.32
CA ILE A 25 10.58 -19.83 8.18
C ILE A 25 11.31 -19.89 9.52
N LYS A 26 11.28 -18.82 10.32
CA LYS A 26 11.83 -18.83 11.69
C LYS A 26 11.20 -19.88 12.60
N LYS A 27 9.94 -20.25 12.35
CA LYS A 27 9.23 -21.33 13.04
C LYS A 27 9.38 -22.71 12.38
N SER A 28 10.17 -22.83 11.31
CA SER A 28 10.31 -24.05 10.50
C SER A 28 8.98 -24.57 9.93
N TRP A 29 8.01 -23.68 9.72
CA TRP A 29 6.68 -24.05 9.23
C TRP A 29 6.62 -24.06 7.70
N LYS A 30 5.88 -25.01 7.11
CA LYS A 30 5.54 -25.01 5.67
C LYS A 30 4.41 -24.01 5.37
N LYS A 31 4.20 -23.68 4.09
CA LYS A 31 3.15 -22.72 3.67
C LYS A 31 1.72 -23.14 4.06
N THR A 32 1.50 -24.45 4.24
CA THR A 32 0.22 -25.04 4.63
C THR A 32 0.35 -25.91 5.88
N GLN A 33 1.24 -25.50 6.79
CA GLN A 33 1.51 -26.24 8.03
C GLN A 33 0.24 -26.36 8.87
N LYS A 34 -0.02 -27.56 9.41
CA LYS A 34 -1.25 -27.90 10.15
C LYS A 34 -1.42 -27.01 11.39
N GLU A 35 -0.35 -26.91 12.15
CA GLU A 35 -0.23 -26.15 13.39
C GLU A 35 -0.59 -24.67 13.20
N TRP A 36 -0.36 -24.11 12.00
CA TRP A 36 -0.64 -22.71 11.73
C TRP A 36 -2.13 -22.41 11.63
N TYR A 37 -2.86 -23.14 10.79
CA TYR A 37 -4.30 -22.88 10.62
C TYR A 37 -5.13 -23.40 11.79
N GLU A 38 -4.70 -24.48 12.45
CA GLU A 38 -5.37 -24.99 13.65
C GLU A 38 -5.24 -24.03 14.82
N SER A 39 -4.04 -23.51 15.09
CA SER A 39 -3.84 -22.52 16.17
C SER A 39 -4.57 -21.21 15.90
N ALA A 40 -4.77 -20.85 14.63
CA ALA A 40 -5.55 -19.68 14.24
C ALA A 40 -7.07 -19.95 14.22
N PHE A 41 -7.52 -21.19 14.47
CA PHE A 41 -8.91 -21.62 14.36
C PHE A 41 -9.54 -21.29 12.99
N VAL A 42 -8.80 -21.53 11.92
CA VAL A 42 -9.25 -21.31 10.54
C VAL A 42 -9.07 -22.56 9.69
N SER A 43 -9.78 -22.60 8.56
CA SER A 43 -9.62 -23.69 7.60
C SER A 43 -8.29 -23.62 6.84
N ILE A 44 -7.81 -24.76 6.36
CA ILE A 44 -6.66 -24.81 5.44
C ILE A 44 -6.89 -23.97 4.17
N SER A 45 -8.13 -23.88 3.70
CA SER A 45 -8.50 -23.05 2.54
C SER A 45 -8.29 -21.57 2.85
N THR A 46 -8.64 -21.12 4.05
CA THR A 46 -8.40 -19.74 4.50
C THR A 46 -6.91 -19.42 4.57
N LEU A 47 -6.08 -20.35 5.07
CA LEU A 47 -4.62 -20.19 5.06
C LEU A 47 -4.05 -20.11 3.63
N LYS A 48 -4.55 -20.93 2.71
CA LYS A 48 -4.15 -20.86 1.29
C LYS A 48 -4.49 -19.49 0.71
N CYS A 49 -5.71 -18.99 0.92
CA CYS A 49 -6.13 -17.66 0.49
C CYS A 49 -5.25 -16.55 1.08
N PHE A 50 -4.92 -16.66 2.38
CA PHE A 50 -4.00 -15.72 3.03
C PHE A 50 -2.64 -15.69 2.33
N MET A 51 -2.03 -16.86 2.11
CA MET A 51 -0.71 -16.97 1.48
C MET A 51 -0.70 -16.63 -0.02
N SER A 52 -1.84 -16.66 -0.69
CA SER A 52 -2.00 -16.26 -2.10
C SER A 52 -2.39 -14.78 -2.27
N SER A 53 -2.36 -13.97 -1.21
CA SER A 53 -2.84 -12.58 -1.22
C SER A 53 -4.29 -12.44 -1.72
N THR A 54 -5.11 -13.46 -1.49
CA THR A 54 -6.54 -13.41 -1.75
C THR A 54 -7.25 -12.80 -0.55
N SER A 55 -8.30 -12.04 -0.80
CA SER A 55 -9.04 -11.35 0.25
C SER A 55 -9.69 -12.36 1.22
N ILE A 56 -9.47 -12.14 2.52
CA ILE A 56 -10.04 -12.92 3.61
C ILE A 56 -10.69 -12.00 4.66
N SER A 57 -11.37 -12.58 5.65
CA SER A 57 -11.94 -11.80 6.74
C SER A 57 -10.82 -11.16 7.60
N PRO A 58 -11.01 -9.92 8.11
CA PRO A 58 -10.04 -9.29 9.00
C PRO A 58 -9.73 -10.10 10.25
N ASP A 59 -10.75 -10.76 10.83
CA ASP A 59 -10.57 -11.62 12.00
C ASP A 59 -9.65 -12.81 11.69
N SER A 60 -9.86 -13.48 10.56
CA SER A 60 -9.00 -14.58 10.12
C SER A 60 -7.58 -14.11 9.82
N PHE A 61 -7.45 -12.92 9.21
CA PHE A 61 -6.15 -12.32 8.88
C PHE A 61 -5.34 -12.05 10.15
N LYS A 62 -5.94 -11.35 11.13
CA LYS A 62 -5.33 -11.05 12.41
C LYS A 62 -4.84 -12.32 13.11
N LYS A 63 -5.71 -13.32 13.26
CA LYS A 63 -5.35 -14.59 13.92
C LYS A 63 -4.20 -15.31 13.20
N LEU A 64 -4.23 -15.35 11.88
CA LEU A 64 -3.16 -15.97 11.09
C LEU A 64 -1.82 -15.25 11.27
N SER A 65 -1.81 -13.92 11.35
CA SER A 65 -0.60 -13.13 11.59
C SER A 65 -0.04 -13.30 13.00
N GLU A 66 -0.90 -13.27 14.01
CA GLU A 66 -0.52 -13.42 15.42
C GLU A 66 0.12 -14.79 15.70
N VAL A 67 -0.42 -15.87 15.12
CA VAL A 67 0.11 -17.22 15.29
C VAL A 67 1.54 -17.37 14.76
N VAL A 68 1.92 -16.60 13.73
CA VAL A 68 3.32 -16.58 13.23
C VAL A 68 4.20 -15.65 14.07
N GLY A 69 3.63 -14.88 14.99
CA GLY A 69 4.34 -13.94 15.85
C GLY A 69 4.44 -12.52 15.28
N ILE A 70 3.48 -12.12 14.44
CA ILE A 70 3.37 -10.74 13.95
C ILE A 70 2.14 -10.09 14.58
N GLU A 71 2.37 -9.24 15.59
CA GLU A 71 1.30 -8.51 16.29
C GLU A 71 0.77 -7.34 15.46
N ASP A 72 1.66 -6.61 14.79
CA ASP A 72 1.30 -5.52 13.89
C ASP A 72 0.84 -6.05 12.52
N TRP A 73 -0.33 -6.68 12.51
CA TRP A 73 -0.93 -7.18 11.28
C TRP A 73 -1.38 -6.06 10.34
N HIS A 74 -1.64 -4.85 10.86
CA HIS A 74 -2.07 -3.70 10.05
C HIS A 74 -1.03 -3.29 9.01
N SER A 75 0.27 -3.38 9.32
CA SER A 75 1.34 -3.08 8.36
C SER A 75 1.56 -4.17 7.29
N LEU A 76 0.89 -5.31 7.42
CA LEU A 76 0.91 -6.39 6.41
C LEU A 76 -0.18 -6.24 5.36
N VAL A 77 -1.20 -5.42 5.65
CA VAL A 77 -2.41 -5.32 4.83
C VAL A 77 -2.18 -4.40 3.64
N ASN A 78 -2.66 -4.81 2.49
CA ASN A 78 -2.82 -3.94 1.34
C ASN A 78 -4.11 -3.11 1.51
N TRP A 79 -3.99 -1.97 2.20
CA TRP A 79 -5.14 -1.09 2.40
C TRP A 79 -5.56 -0.45 1.07
N PRO A 80 -6.86 -0.49 0.69
CA PRO A 80 -7.35 0.21 -0.50
C PRO A 80 -7.27 1.75 -0.40
N LEU A 81 -6.61 2.29 0.63
CA LEU A 81 -6.48 3.72 0.93
C LEU A 81 -5.01 4.11 1.13
N SER A 82 -4.20 3.83 0.13
CA SER A 82 -3.31 4.80 -0.46
C SER A 82 -2.69 4.10 -1.65
N GLN A 83 -3.06 4.53 -2.86
CA GLN A 83 -2.11 4.41 -3.94
C GLN A 83 -0.92 5.28 -3.53
N SER A 84 0.02 4.73 -2.76
CA SER A 84 1.40 5.12 -2.93
C SER A 84 1.62 4.99 -4.42
N PHE A 85 1.99 6.09 -5.10
CA PHE A 85 2.42 6.07 -6.48
C PHE A 85 3.75 5.32 -6.58
N THR A 86 3.77 4.05 -6.18
CA THR A 86 4.85 3.11 -6.46
C THR A 86 4.70 2.72 -7.91
N GLN A 87 5.32 3.55 -8.75
CA GLN A 87 5.87 3.26 -10.08
C GLN A 87 5.43 1.92 -10.69
N LYS A 88 4.15 1.78 -11.03
CA LYS A 88 3.79 0.93 -12.17
C LYS A 88 4.22 1.71 -13.39
N LYS A 89 5.07 1.11 -14.22
CA LYS A 89 5.28 1.54 -15.62
C LYS A 89 3.95 1.43 -16.37
N SER A 90 2.99 2.29 -16.08
CA SER A 90 1.87 2.53 -16.97
C SER A 90 2.38 3.42 -18.09
N LYS A 91 2.08 3.01 -19.32
CA LYS A 91 2.32 3.80 -20.53
C LYS A 91 1.43 5.05 -20.49
N PHE A 92 1.76 6.04 -19.66
CA PHE A 92 1.14 7.36 -19.74
C PHE A 92 1.70 8.08 -20.97
N LYS A 93 0.82 8.49 -21.88
CA LYS A 93 1.21 9.15 -23.14
C LYS A 93 1.63 10.61 -22.98
N ALA A 94 1.32 11.25 -21.85
CA ALA A 94 1.91 12.53 -21.41
C ALA A 94 1.53 12.78 -19.94
N GLY A 95 2.47 13.25 -19.13
CA GLY A 95 2.25 13.65 -17.74
C GLY A 95 3.40 14.50 -17.25
N VAL A 96 3.12 15.43 -16.34
CA VAL A 96 4.14 16.26 -15.69
C VAL A 96 4.29 15.77 -14.25
N GLY A 97 5.48 15.29 -13.91
CA GLY A 97 5.86 14.94 -12.55
C GLY A 97 6.78 16.01 -11.98
N ILE A 98 6.46 16.51 -10.78
CA ILE A 98 7.32 17.40 -10.01
C ILE A 98 7.73 16.66 -8.74
N THR A 99 9.03 16.44 -8.58
CA THR A 99 9.60 15.84 -7.36
C THR A 99 10.65 16.77 -6.79
N GLY A 100 10.62 16.98 -5.48
CA GLY A 100 11.54 17.85 -4.77
C GLY A 100 11.66 17.44 -3.31
N ILE A 101 12.80 17.76 -2.70
CA ILE A 101 13.02 17.62 -1.26
C ILE A 101 12.74 18.99 -0.66
N PHE A 102 11.81 19.05 0.28
CA PHE A 102 11.41 20.28 0.97
C PHE A 102 11.71 20.16 2.45
N THR A 103 12.18 21.26 3.04
CA THR A 103 12.34 21.36 4.49
C THR A 103 10.97 21.53 5.16
N SER A 104 10.85 21.15 6.43
CA SER A 104 9.54 21.11 7.12
C SER A 104 8.89 22.50 7.26
N ASP A 105 9.69 23.55 7.32
CA ASP A 105 9.25 24.96 7.31
C ASP A 105 8.59 25.38 6.00
N LYS A 106 8.83 24.65 4.90
CA LYS A 106 8.25 24.90 3.58
C LYS A 106 7.00 24.09 3.28
N LYS A 107 6.53 23.28 4.23
CA LYS A 107 5.38 22.39 4.04
C LYS A 107 4.10 23.14 3.65
N LEU A 108 3.80 24.25 4.33
CA LEU A 108 2.58 25.03 4.06
C LEU A 108 2.60 25.66 2.66
N GLU A 109 3.74 26.21 2.25
CA GLU A 109 3.94 26.79 0.91
C GLU A 109 3.74 25.73 -0.18
N VAL A 110 4.27 24.52 0.04
CA VAL A 110 4.09 23.37 -0.87
C VAL A 110 2.64 22.92 -0.95
N GLU A 111 1.94 22.83 0.18
CA GLU A 111 0.52 22.43 0.21
C GLU A 111 -0.36 23.44 -0.54
N ILE A 112 -0.12 24.75 -0.35
CA ILE A 112 -0.83 25.82 -1.07
C ILE A 112 -0.56 25.72 -2.58
N ALA A 113 0.70 25.55 -2.98
CA ALA A 113 1.08 25.42 -4.39
C ALA A 113 0.43 24.19 -5.05
N LEU A 114 0.37 23.07 -4.34
CA LEU A 114 -0.30 21.86 -4.81
C LEU A 114 -1.80 22.07 -4.99
N GLU A 115 -2.46 22.75 -4.05
CA GLU A 115 -3.90 22.99 -4.15
C GLU A 115 -4.24 23.93 -5.31
N TYR A 116 -3.44 24.98 -5.49
CA TYR A 116 -3.56 25.87 -6.64
C TYR A 116 -3.36 25.13 -7.97
N LEU A 117 -2.36 24.24 -8.05
CA LEU A 117 -2.11 23.43 -9.24
C LEU A 117 -3.29 22.49 -9.56
N LYS A 118 -3.93 21.88 -8.54
CA LYS A 118 -5.12 21.04 -8.75
C LYS A 118 -6.28 21.85 -9.34
N GLN A 119 -6.56 23.03 -8.80
CA GLN A 119 -7.63 23.89 -9.31
C GLN A 119 -7.39 24.30 -10.77
N LEU A 120 -6.14 24.63 -11.08
CA LEU A 120 -5.68 24.95 -12.42
C LEU A 120 -5.87 23.78 -13.39
N LEU A 121 -5.53 22.56 -12.98
CA LEU A 121 -5.69 21.35 -13.81
C LEU A 121 -7.15 20.96 -14.07
N ILE A 122 -8.08 21.34 -13.20
CA ILE A 122 -9.52 21.06 -13.39
C ILE A 122 -10.11 21.91 -14.52
N ASN A 123 -9.60 23.14 -14.73
CA ASN A 123 -10.24 24.14 -15.57
C ASN A 123 -9.44 24.59 -16.81
N CYS A 124 -8.19 24.16 -16.99
CA CYS A 124 -7.33 24.74 -18.02
C CYS A 124 -6.72 23.73 -19.02
N LYS A 125 -6.68 24.17 -20.28
CA LYS A 125 -5.87 23.59 -21.35
C LYS A 125 -4.49 24.24 -21.30
N PHE A 126 -3.50 23.56 -20.71
CA PHE A 126 -2.15 24.10 -20.61
C PHE A 126 -1.39 23.98 -21.94
N VAL A 127 -0.73 25.07 -22.34
CA VAL A 127 0.31 25.06 -23.36
C VAL A 127 1.63 25.28 -22.63
N ILE A 128 2.44 24.23 -22.52
CA ILE A 128 3.79 24.33 -21.96
C ILE A 128 4.68 24.91 -23.05
N LEU A 129 5.03 26.19 -22.93
CA LEU A 129 6.05 26.81 -23.77
C LEU A 129 7.41 26.60 -23.09
N PHE A 130 8.24 25.72 -23.67
CA PHE A 130 9.64 25.62 -23.28
C PHE A 130 10.37 26.87 -23.77
N LEU A 131 10.58 27.83 -22.87
CA LEU A 131 11.51 28.93 -23.11
C LEU A 131 12.92 28.36 -23.07
N LYS A 132 13.52 28.18 -24.26
CA LYS A 132 14.97 28.01 -24.36
C LYS A 132 15.61 29.35 -23.99
N ASN A 133 16.51 29.27 -23.02
CA ASN A 133 17.65 30.14 -22.72
C ASN A 133 17.54 30.96 -21.44
N PHE A 134 18.47 30.67 -20.52
CA PHE A 134 19.31 31.70 -19.93
C PHE A 134 20.73 31.14 -19.81
N SER A 135 21.60 31.51 -20.75
CA SER A 135 23.05 31.54 -20.52
C SER A 135 23.31 32.50 -19.37
N ILE A 136 24.06 32.06 -18.37
CA ILE A 136 24.80 32.98 -17.50
C ILE A 136 26.26 32.61 -17.66
N PHE A 137 26.96 33.50 -18.34
CA PHE A 137 28.40 33.58 -18.45
C PHE A 137 29.04 33.63 -17.04
N SER A 138 30.18 32.98 -16.90
CA SER A 138 31.22 33.42 -15.97
C SER A 138 32.52 33.64 -16.75
#